data_AF-A0A5X5TBP1-F1
#
_entry.id   AF-A0A5X5TBP1-F1
#
_cell.length_a   1.000
_cell.length_b   1.000
_cell.length_c   1.000
_cell.angle_alpha   90.00
_cell.angle_beta   90.00
_cell.angle_gamma   90.00
#
_symmetry.space_group_name_H-M   'P 1'
#
loop_
_entity.id
_entity.type
_entity.pdbx_description
1 polymer ?
#
loop_
_entity_poly.entity_id
_entity_poly.type
_entity_poly.pdbx_seq_one_letter_code
_entity_poly.pdbx_strand_id
1 'polypeptide(L)'
;MSSSESNVSSLPELTSFEVSYSLLTNEVYLSASFTDNMACIPNWPLQEFPDLFMCISQSRAVALIEELQKAIDYMNAGIDRRSGNLIQ
;
A
#
# COMPACT_ATOMS: atom_id res chain seq x y z
N MET A 1 -28.71 -21.97 2.66
CA MET A 1 -28.29 -20.77 1.92
C MET A 1 -26.80 -20.61 2.18
N SER A 2 -25.94 -20.96 1.23
CA SER A 2 -24.51 -20.66 1.35
C SER A 2 -24.37 -19.15 1.14
N SER A 3 -24.09 -18.41 2.20
CA SER A 3 -23.61 -17.04 2.08
C SER A 3 -22.32 -17.11 1.27
N SER A 4 -22.38 -16.67 0.01
CA SER A 4 -21.19 -16.26 -0.72
C SER A 4 -20.51 -15.21 0.16
N GLU A 5 -19.42 -15.58 0.81
CA GLU A 5 -18.57 -14.63 1.52
C GLU A 5 -18.14 -13.59 0.48
N SER A 6 -18.69 -12.39 0.60
CA SER A 6 -18.28 -11.26 -0.22
C SER A 6 -16.81 -11.05 0.05
N ASN A 7 -15.97 -11.16 -0.98
CA ASN A 7 -14.53 -10.91 -0.92
C ASN A 7 -14.21 -9.40 -0.82
N VAL A 8 -15.19 -8.59 -0.46
CA VAL A 8 -15.07 -7.14 -0.26
C VAL A 8 -14.76 -6.89 1.21
N SER A 9 -13.60 -6.33 1.48
CA SER A 9 -13.14 -5.93 2.81
C SER A 9 -12.59 -4.52 2.78
N SER A 10 -12.74 -3.80 3.88
CA SER A 10 -12.07 -2.52 4.12
C SER A 10 -10.54 -2.71 4.07
N LEU A 11 -9.87 -1.90 3.27
CA LEU A 11 -8.41 -1.86 3.14
C LEU A 11 -7.93 -0.41 3.26
N PRO A 12 -6.72 -0.19 3.81
CA PRO A 12 -6.14 1.14 3.88
C PRO A 12 -5.80 1.65 2.47
N GLU A 13 -6.49 2.68 2.03
CA GLU A 13 -6.17 3.43 0.82
C GLU A 13 -5.30 4.64 1.18
N LEU A 14 -4.14 4.76 0.54
CA LEU A 14 -3.18 5.85 0.80
C LEU A 14 -3.79 7.19 0.37
N THR A 15 -3.90 8.14 1.30
CA THR A 15 -4.46 9.48 1.05
C THR A 15 -3.41 10.58 1.07
N SER A 16 -2.37 10.41 1.88
CA SER A 16 -1.25 11.34 1.96
C SER A 16 0.05 10.58 2.15
N PHE A 17 1.13 11.13 1.60
CA PHE A 17 2.48 10.59 1.77
C PHE A 17 3.51 11.72 1.78
N GLU A 18 4.37 11.74 2.78
CA GLU A 18 5.45 12.71 2.93
C GLU A 18 6.79 12.01 3.13
N VAL A 19 7.84 12.60 2.56
CA VAL A 19 9.20 12.10 2.62
C VAL A 19 10.12 13.17 3.17
N SER A 20 10.92 12.81 4.17
CA SER A 20 12.05 13.62 4.64
C SER A 20 13.31 12.76 4.76
N TYR A 21 14.47 13.38 4.95
CA TYR A 21 15.74 12.66 5.00
C TYR A 21 16.74 13.29 5.96
N SER A 22 17.70 12.48 6.40
CA SER A 22 18.84 12.88 7.23
C SER A 22 20.14 12.42 6.58
N LEU A 23 20.98 13.37 6.17
CA LEU A 23 22.32 13.07 5.65
C LEU A 23 23.26 12.56 6.74
N LEU A 24 23.02 12.95 7.99
CA LEU A 24 23.84 12.57 9.13
C LEU A 24 23.70 11.07 9.44
N THR A 25 22.47 10.55 9.37
CA THR A 25 22.18 9.15 9.65
C THR A 25 22.06 8.30 8.38
N ASN A 26 22.05 8.93 7.20
CA ASN A 26 21.81 8.33 5.89
C ASN A 26 20.47 7.57 5.82
N GLU A 27 19.44 8.19 6.35
CA GLU A 27 18.10 7.63 6.50
C GLU A 27 17.05 8.50 5.80
N VAL A 28 15.95 7.85 5.43
CA VAL A 28 14.74 8.44 4.86
C VAL A 28 13.59 8.16 5.81
N TYR A 29 12.81 9.18 6.14
CA TYR A 29 11.61 9.07 6.96
C TYR A 29 10.38 9.24 6.07
N LEU A 30 9.43 8.32 6.21
CA LEU A 30 8.19 8.29 5.47
C LEU A 30 7.03 8.47 6.44
N SER A 31 6.11 9.38 6.10
CA SER A 31 4.81 9.51 6.76
C SER A 31 3.73 9.16 5.75
N ALA A 32 2.76 8.33 6.13
CA ALA A 32 1.67 7.91 5.28
C ALA A 32 0.35 7.94 6.07
N SER A 33 -0.68 8.51 5.46
CA SER A 33 -2.04 8.51 6.01
C SER A 33 -2.97 7.71 5.11
N PHE A 34 -3.98 7.11 5.73
CA PHE A 34 -4.89 6.20 5.06
C PHE A 34 -6.35 6.57 5.30
N THR A 35 -7.20 6.17 4.37
CA THR A 35 -8.64 6.10 4.56
C THR A 35 -9.12 4.69 4.28
N ASP A 36 -10.37 4.40 4.64
CA ASP A 36 -11.01 3.15 4.25
C ASP A 36 -11.42 3.24 2.78
N ASN A 37 -10.92 2.33 1.94
CA ASN A 37 -11.28 2.27 0.52
C ASN A 37 -12.79 2.03 0.29
N MET A 38 -13.52 1.56 1.31
CA MET A 38 -14.97 1.40 1.28
C MET A 38 -15.73 2.60 1.86
N ALA A 39 -15.06 3.68 2.27
CA ALA A 39 -15.70 4.82 2.93
C ALA A 39 -16.78 5.53 2.10
N CYS A 40 -16.74 5.39 0.77
CA CYS A 40 -17.72 5.96 -0.15
C CYS A 40 -18.98 5.10 -0.31
N ILE A 41 -19.01 3.87 0.21
CA ILE A 41 -20.14 2.95 0.08
C ILE A 41 -21.19 3.25 1.15
N PRO A 42 -22.45 3.56 0.77
CA PRO A 42 -23.51 3.82 1.73
C PRO A 42 -23.75 2.64 2.69
N ASN A 43 -23.85 2.93 3.99
CA ASN A 43 -24.06 1.97 5.07
C ASN A 43 -22.93 0.94 5.26
N TRP A 44 -21.76 1.13 4.63
CA TRP A 44 -20.59 0.32 4.93
C TRP A 44 -20.00 0.73 6.29
N PRO A 45 -19.67 -0.22 7.18
CA PRO A 45 -18.99 0.09 8.43
C PRO A 45 -17.62 0.70 8.14
N LEU A 46 -17.38 1.93 8.57
CA LEU A 46 -16.08 2.57 8.41
C LEU A 46 -15.04 1.92 9.34
N GLN A 47 -13.91 1.54 8.77
CA GLN A 47 -12.74 1.11 9.52
C GLN A 47 -11.70 2.22 9.60
N GLU A 48 -11.21 2.53 10.80
CA GLU A 48 -10.08 3.42 10.96
C GLU A 48 -8.77 2.67 10.73
N PHE A 49 -7.88 3.28 9.95
CA PHE A 49 -6.52 2.80 9.73
C PHE A 49 -5.54 3.82 10.29
N PRO A 50 -4.60 3.40 11.17
CA PRO A 50 -3.66 4.34 11.77
C PRO A 50 -2.66 4.86 10.74
N ASP A 51 -2.27 6.12 10.90
CA ASP A 51 -1.15 6.69 10.16
C ASP A 51 0.14 5.90 10.43
N LEU A 52 0.97 5.79 9.40
CA LEU A 52 2.25 5.12 9.46
C LEU A 52 3.38 6.12 9.37
N PHE A 53 4.26 6.10 10.37
CA PHE A 53 5.54 6.80 10.33
C PHE A 53 6.68 5.78 10.42
N MET A 54 7.57 5.79 9.45
CA MET A 54 8.67 4.82 9.38
C MET A 54 9.99 5.46 8.97
N CYS A 55 11.08 4.90 9.49
CA CYS A 55 12.44 5.19 9.07
C CYS A 55 12.99 4.02 8.25
N ILE A 56 13.64 4.31 7.14
CA ILE A 56 14.36 3.32 6.33
C ILE A 56 15.74 3.85 5.96
N SER A 57 16.70 2.94 5.79
CA SER A 57 18.01 3.31 5.24
C SER A 57 17.88 3.81 3.80
N GLN A 58 18.83 4.63 3.36
CA GLN A 58 18.92 5.05 1.96
C GLN A 58 18.85 3.87 0.98
N SER A 59 19.57 2.77 1.27
CA SER A 59 19.57 1.58 0.41
C SER A 59 18.20 0.89 0.32
N ARG A 60 17.43 0.87 1.42
CA ARG A 60 16.06 0.35 1.43
C ARG A 60 15.11 1.27 0.67
N ALA A 61 15.31 2.58 0.75
CA ALA A 61 14.53 3.55 -0.02
C ALA A 61 14.72 3.37 -1.54
N VAL A 62 15.97 3.18 -2.00
CA VAL A 62 16.26 2.91 -3.41
C VAL A 62 15.56 1.63 -3.88
N ALA A 63 15.71 0.53 -3.14
CA ALA A 63 15.06 -0.75 -3.48
C ALA A 63 13.52 -0.65 -3.51
N LEU A 64 12.93 0.14 -2.61
CA LEU A 64 11.49 0.39 -2.59
C LEU A 64 11.04 1.11 -3.88
N ILE A 65 11.75 2.16 -4.28
CA ILE A 65 11.46 2.92 -5.51
C ILE A 65 11.55 2.01 -6.74
N GLU A 66 12.58 1.15 -6.81
CA GLU A 66 12.76 0.22 -7.92
C GLU A 66 11.59 -0.77 -8.05
N GLU A 67 11.14 -1.38 -6.94
CA GLU A 67 10.01 -2.30 -6.97
C GLU A 67 8.67 -1.60 -7.25
N LEU A 68 8.48 -0.37 -6.76
CA LEU A 68 7.31 0.44 -7.08
C LEU A 68 7.27 0.80 -8.57
N GLN A 69 8.39 1.26 -9.14
CA GLN A 69 8.48 1.58 -10.57
C GLN A 69 8.20 0.36 -11.43
N LYS A 70 8.76 -0.80 -11.06
CA LYS A 70 8.52 -2.07 -11.76
C LYS A 70 7.05 -2.48 -11.74
N ALA A 71 6.35 -2.29 -10.61
CA ALA A 71 4.92 -2.58 -10.54
C ALA A 71 4.11 -1.67 -11.48
N ILE A 72 4.44 -0.37 -11.54
CA ILE A 72 3.83 0.59 -12.46
C ILE A 72 4.08 0.20 -13.91
N ASP A 73 5.32 -0.17 -14.25
CA ASP A 73 5.68 -0.58 -15.61
C ASP A 73 4.90 -1.81 -16.06
N TYR A 74 4.71 -2.79 -15.16
CA TYR A 74 3.88 -3.96 -15.44
C TYR A 74 2.40 -3.59 -15.63
N MET A 75 1.85 -2.69 -14.81
CA MET A 75 0.48 -2.19 -15.00
C MET A 75 0.32 -1.50 -16.36
N ASN A 76 1.26 -0.63 -16.74
CA ASN A 76 1.24 0.07 -18.03
C ASN A 76 1.38 -0.88 -19.23
N ALA A 77 2.11 -1.98 -19.06
CA ALA A 77 2.25 -3.03 -20.07
C ALA A 77 1.05 -4.00 -20.11
N GLY A 78 0.06 -3.86 -19.20
CA GLY A 78 -1.07 -4.79 -19.07
C GLY A 78 -0.68 -6.17 -18.56
N ILE A 79 0.48 -6.28 -17.89
CA ILE A 79 0.94 -7.53 -17.29
C ILE A 79 0.28 -7.68 -15.93
N ASP A 80 -0.71 -8.56 -15.84
CA ASP A 80 -1.30 -8.93 -14.56
C ASP A 80 -0.34 -9.87 -13.80
N ARG A 81 0.08 -9.45 -12.61
CA ARG A 81 0.92 -10.26 -11.73
C ARG A 81 0.00 -11.30 -11.09
N ARG A 82 -0.34 -12.36 -11.83
CA ARG A 82 -0.97 -13.56 -11.24
C ARG A 82 -0.04 -14.03 -10.13
N SER A 83 -0.45 -13.81 -8.89
CA SER A 83 0.22 -14.33 -7.71
C SER A 83 0.31 -15.84 -7.87
N GLY A 84 1.51 -16.32 -8.20
CA GLY A 84 1.85 -17.72 -8.10
C GLY A 84 1.83 -18.12 -6.64
N ASN A 85 0.65 -18.49 -6.16
CA ASN A 85 0.46 -19.49 -5.12
C ASN A 85 -0.67 -20.39 -5.60
N LEU A 86 -0.26 -21.48 -6.28
CA LEU A 86 -1.03 -22.70 -6.26
C LEU A 86 -1.24 -23.06 -4.79
N ILE A 87 -2.51 -23.11 -4.40
CA ILE A 87 -2.95 -23.76 -3.19
C ILE A 87 -2.43 -25.20 -3.23
N GLN A 88 -1.57 -25.57 -2.28
CA GLN A 88 -1.42 -26.94 -1.78
C GLN A 88 -1.23 -26.90 -0.27
#